data_AF-A0A7C0XML6-F1
#
_entry.id   AF-A0A7C0XML6-F1
#
_cell.length_a   1.000
_cell.length_b   1.000
_cell.length_c   1.000
_cell.angle_alpha   90.00
_cell.angle_beta   90.00
_cell.angle_gamma   90.00
#
_symmetry.space_group_name_H-M   'P 1'
#
loop_
_entity.id
_entity.type
_entity.pdbx_description
1 polymer ?
#
loop_
_entity_poly.entity_id
_entity_poly.type
_entity_poly.pdbx_seq_one_letter_code
_entity_poly.pdbx_strand_id
1 'polypeptide(L)' 'MFTRRSVFKPDGLKKLDFEYVPPRLPHREEYVERLVDFLRPIIERPGAISERVLITGRSGTGKTVTAKKTGEIME' A
#
# COMPACT_ATOMS: atom_id res chain seq x y z
N MET A 1 -26.79 -29.82 -12.95
CA MET A 1 -25.90 -28.65 -12.96
C MET A 1 -25.28 -28.54 -11.57
N PHE A 2 -24.03 -28.98 -11.38
CA PHE A 2 -23.37 -28.90 -10.09
C PHE A 2 -22.96 -27.44 -9.84
N THR A 3 -23.69 -26.74 -8.96
CA THR A 3 -23.20 -25.48 -8.38
C THR A 3 -21.91 -25.80 -7.63
N ARG A 4 -20.77 -25.39 -8.21
CA ARG A 4 -19.46 -25.56 -7.60
C ARG A 4 -19.45 -24.74 -6.31
N ARG A 5 -19.63 -25.40 -5.16
CA ARG A 5 -19.56 -24.75 -3.85
C ARG A 5 -18.13 -24.23 -3.65
N SER A 6 -17.98 -22.91 -3.72
CA SER A 6 -16.71 -22.23 -3.48
C SER A 6 -16.54 -21.97 -1.98
N VAL A 7 -15.31 -22.13 -1.46
CA VAL A 7 -14.94 -21.69 -0.11
C VAL A 7 -14.74 -20.18 -0.03
N PHE A 8 -14.52 -19.52 -1.17
CA PHE A 8 -14.33 -18.08 -1.25
C PHE A 8 -15.67 -17.36 -1.21
N LYS A 9 -15.75 -16.32 -0.37
CA LYS A 9 -16.84 -15.34 -0.41
C LYS A 9 -16.87 -14.65 -1.78
N PRO A 10 -18.02 -14.06 -2.17
CA PRO A 10 -18.05 -13.08 -3.27
C PRO A 10 -16.90 -12.07 -3.09
N ASP A 11 -16.15 -11.82 -4.18
CA ASP A 11 -14.92 -11.00 -4.25
C ASP A 11 -13.72 -11.48 -3.41
N GLY A 12 -13.81 -12.66 -2.77
CA GLY A 12 -12.74 -13.20 -1.92
C GLY A 12 -11.45 -13.43 -2.69
N LEU A 13 -11.54 -13.91 -3.94
CA LEU A 13 -10.37 -14.13 -4.80
C LEU A 13 -9.66 -12.81 -5.15
N LYS A 14 -10.40 -11.72 -5.37
CA LYS A 14 -9.82 -10.41 -5.68
C LYS A 14 -8.94 -9.88 -4.55
N LYS A 15 -9.27 -10.22 -3.29
CA LYS A 15 -8.48 -9.83 -2.12
C LYS A 15 -7.18 -10.60 -1.96
N LEU A 16 -7.00 -11.69 -2.70
CA LEU A 16 -5.78 -12.51 -2.73
C LEU A 16 -4.87 -12.15 -3.90
N ASP A 17 -5.27 -11.18 -4.73
CA ASP A 17 -4.44 -10.66 -5.81
C ASP A 17 -3.20 -9.95 -5.25
N PHE A 18 -2.05 -10.10 -5.93
CA PHE A 18 -0.80 -9.45 -5.51
C PHE A 18 -0.87 -7.91 -5.58
N GLU A 19 -1.76 -7.37 -6.40
CA GLU A 19 -2.01 -5.94 -6.56
C GLU A 19 -3.03 -5.40 -5.57
N TYR A 20 -3.72 -6.26 -4.81
CA TYR A 20 -4.72 -5.80 -3.85
C TYR A 20 -4.08 -5.00 -2.70
N VAL A 21 -4.51 -3.74 -2.57
CA VAL A 21 -4.19 -2.89 -1.43
C VAL A 21 -5.39 -2.88 -0.48
N PRO A 22 -5.28 -3.40 0.74
CA PRO A 22 -6.37 -3.36 1.70
C PRO A 22 -6.61 -1.94 2.21
N PRO A 23 -7.83 -1.62 2.70
CA PRO A 23 -8.16 -0.29 3.21
C PRO A 23 -7.34 0.09 4.45
N ARG A 24 -6.87 -0.89 5.22
CA ARG A 24 -5.99 -0.71 6.38
C ARG A 24 -4.79 -1.65 6.27
N LEU A 25 -3.64 -1.18 6.74
CA LEU A 25 -2.43 -1.97 6.89
C LEU A 25 -2.08 -2.09 8.38
N PRO A 26 -2.62 -3.10 9.09
CA PRO A 26 -2.34 -3.27 10.51
C PRO A 26 -0.84 -3.35 10.79
N HIS A 27 -0.37 -2.62 11.81
CA HIS A 27 1.03 -2.54 12.24
C HIS A 27 1.96 -1.84 11.22
N ARG A 28 1.39 -1.11 10.26
CA ARG A 28 2.13 -0.35 9.25
C ARG A 28 1.70 1.12 9.18
N GLU A 29 0.81 1.55 10.06
CA GLU A 29 0.27 2.92 10.11
C GLU A 29 1.39 3.97 10.22
N GLU A 30 2.31 3.82 11.18
CA GLU A 30 3.43 4.74 11.37
C GLU A 30 4.39 4.78 10.17
N TYR A 31 4.53 3.67 9.44
CA TYR A 31 5.39 3.63 8.26
C TYR A 31 4.76 4.38 7.08
N VAL A 32 3.44 4.29 6.92
CA VAL A 32 2.70 5.07 5.92
C VAL A 32 2.80 6.55 6.26
N GLU A 33 2.53 6.93 7.51
CA GLU A 33 2.61 8.32 7.97
C GLU A 33 4.00 8.92 7.71
N ARG A 34 5.07 8.20 8.05
CA ARG A 34 6.45 8.64 7.77
C ARG A 34 6.73 8.84 6.29
N LEU A 35 6.22 7.96 5.43
CA LEU A 35 6.40 8.12 3.98
C LEU A 35 5.63 9.33 3.45
N VAL A 36 4.40 9.56 3.94
CA VAL A 36 3.64 10.78 3.63
C VAL A 36 4.44 12.01 4.04
N ASP A 37 4.98 12.04 5.25
CA ASP A 37 5.75 13.19 5.76
C ASP A 37 7.00 13.47 4.93
N PHE A 38 7.75 12.43 4.54
CA PHE A 38 8.92 12.60 3.68
C PHE A 38 8.54 13.14 2.30
N LEU A 39 7.44 12.67 1.72
CA LEU A 39 7.06 13.00 0.36
C LEU A 39 6.17 14.26 0.26
N ARG A 40 5.60 14.72 1.38
CA ARG A 40 4.73 15.91 1.46
C ARG A 40 5.30 17.15 0.76
N PRO A 41 6.59 17.51 0.90
CA PRO A 41 7.16 18.68 0.23
C PRO A 41 7.07 18.62 -1.30
N ILE A 42 7.01 17.42 -1.90
CA ILE A 42 6.92 17.24 -3.35
C ILE A 42 5.58 17.78 -3.87
N ILE A 43 4.51 17.62 -3.09
CA ILE A 43 3.16 18.11 -3.41
C ILE A 43 3.02 19.58 -3.02
N GLU A 44 3.44 19.93 -1.80
CA GLU A 44 3.25 21.29 -1.28
C GLU A 44 4.15 22.34 -1.94
N ARG A 45 5.35 21.93 -2.39
CA ARG A 45 6.36 22.83 -2.99
C ARG A 45 7.01 22.17 -4.21
N PRO A 46 6.25 21.98 -5.32
CA PRO A 46 6.75 21.29 -6.49
C PRO A 46 8.03 21.94 -7.03
N GLY A 47 9.08 21.14 -7.25
CA GLY A 47 10.37 21.60 -7.78
C GLY A 47 11.32 22.22 -6.74
N ALA A 48 10.90 22.40 -5.48
CA ALA A 48 11.78 22.94 -4.44
C ALA A 48 12.78 21.91 -3.91
N ILE A 49 12.40 20.63 -3.88
CA ILE A 49 13.23 19.52 -3.39
C ILE A 49 12.92 18.22 -4.14
N SER A 50 13.94 17.36 -4.30
CA SER A 50 13.79 15.99 -4.78
C SER A 50 14.13 15.03 -3.64
N GLU A 51 13.12 14.68 -2.83
CA GLU A 51 13.28 13.74 -1.73
C GLU A 51 13.39 12.30 -2.25
N ARG A 52 14.29 11.49 -1.65
CA ARG A 52 14.49 10.09 -2.02
C ARG A 52 14.40 9.21 -0.79
N VAL A 53 13.49 8.24 -0.81
CA VAL A 53 13.30 7.28 0.29
C VAL A 53 13.69 5.87 -0.13
N LEU A 54 14.53 5.21 0.68
CA LEU A 54 14.87 3.80 0.53
C LEU A 54 14.13 2.96 1.58
N ILE A 55 13.23 2.08 1.13
CA ILE A 55 12.49 1.16 2.02
C ILE A 55 13.21 -0.19 2.08
N THR A 56 13.73 -0.55 3.25
CA THR A 56 14.49 -1.80 3.45
C THR A 56 13.74 -2.81 4.33
N GLY A 57 14.14 -4.08 4.25
CA GLY A 57 13.56 -5.17 5.04
C GLY A 57 13.44 -6.48 4.27
N ARG A 58 13.23 -7.60 4.99
CA ARG A 58 13.10 -8.95 4.42
C ARG A 58 11.90 -9.08 3.47
N SER A 59 11.86 -10.17 2.70
CA SER A 59 10.69 -10.48 1.84
C SER A 59 9.42 -10.66 2.68
N GLY A 60 8.26 -10.33 2.11
CA GLY A 60 6.96 -10.49 2.78
C GLY A 60 6.67 -9.49 3.92
N THR A 61 7.55 -8.54 4.23
CA THR A 61 7.32 -7.58 5.33
C THR A 61 6.34 -6.45 4.98
N GLY A 62 5.83 -6.36 3.75
CA GLY A 62 4.85 -5.34 3.37
C GLY A 62 5.45 -4.02 2.86
N LYS A 63 6.72 -4.00 2.46
CA LYS A 63 7.38 -2.81 1.87
C LYS A 63 6.60 -2.24 0.68
N THR A 64 6.28 -3.11 -0.29
CA THR A 64 5.59 -2.73 -1.53
C THR A 64 4.19 -2.20 -1.27
N VAL A 65 3.38 -2.88 -0.44
CA VAL A 65 2.01 -2.44 -0.16
C VAL A 65 1.98 -1.14 0.66
N THR A 66 2.98 -0.90 1.51
CA THR A 66 3.12 0.37 2.26
C THR A 66 3.38 1.53 1.30
N ALA A 67 4.27 1.36 0.33
CA ALA A 67 4.53 2.37 -0.70
C ALA A 67 3.29 2.65 -1.56
N LYS A 68 2.60 1.60 -2.03
CA LYS A 68 1.33 1.73 -2.78
C LYS A 68 0.27 2.48 -1.97
N LYS A 69 0.08 2.11 -0.70
CA LYS A 69 -0.91 2.74 0.17
C LYS A 69 -0.61 4.23 0.43
N THR A 70 0.67 4.57 0.53
CA THR A 70 1.10 5.97 0.63
C THR A 70 0.70 6.75 -0.62
N GLY A 71 0.92 6.17 -1.81
CA GLY A 71 0.46 6.76 -3.08
C GLY A 71 -1.04 7.01 -3.11
N GLU A 72 -1.86 6.01 -2.73
CA GLU A 72 -3.33 6.16 -2.64
C GLU A 72 -3.81 7.26 -1.68
N ILE A 73 -2.99 7.64 -0.68
CA ILE A 73 -3.33 8.70 0.28
C ILE A 73 -2.91 10.08 -0.23
N MET A 74 -1.89 10.12 -1.09
CA MET A 74 -1.29 11.34 -1.60
C MET A 74 -1.84 11.79 -2.96
N GLU A 75 -2.54 10.90 -3.69
CA GLU A 75 -3.43 11.25 -4.81
C GLU A 75 -4.69 12.00 -4.32
#